data_AF-A0A125Y9Z4-F1
#
_entry.id   AF-A0A125Y9Z4-F1
#
_cell.length_a   1.000
_cell.length_b   1.000
_cell.length_c   1.000
_cell.angle_alpha   90.00
_cell.angle_beta   90.00
_cell.angle_gamma   90.00
#
_symmetry.space_group_name_H-M   'P 1'
#
loop_
_entity.id
_entity.type
_entity.pdbx_description
1 polymer ?
#
loop_
_entity_poly.entity_id
_entity_poly.type
_entity_poly.pdbx_seq_one_letter_code
_entity_poly.pdbx_strand_id
1 'polypeptide(L)'
;MEKSLEQFQYNWNNKTPQKLTDTYYATINNMYLDKYNNSIIDLNFNLGGFIDNYKTYKKEERYVEIELPYGVTFTGEPSKINSNKLKLYYYVKGYIRNAGYFYNITVDLLKGSNTGRILLRRAALNYYYLHLYMHNIKLNIDTNIYIKNYLTFKAGGNYIYINNKILK
;
A
#
# COMPACT_ATOMS: atom_id res chain seq x y z
N MET A 1 -27.91 -12.95 10.77
CA MET A 1 -27.83 -12.84 9.30
C MET A 1 -26.41 -12.38 8.97
N GLU A 2 -25.49 -13.33 8.90
CA GLU A 2 -24.11 -13.07 8.52
C GLU A 2 -24.10 -12.61 7.06
N LYS A 3 -23.79 -11.33 6.83
CA LYS A 3 -23.48 -10.87 5.48
C LYS A 3 -22.20 -11.58 5.08
N SER A 4 -22.29 -12.46 4.08
CA SER A 4 -21.13 -13.12 3.49
C SER A 4 -20.08 -12.07 3.13
N LEU A 5 -18.81 -12.44 3.32
CA LEU A 5 -17.60 -11.64 3.02
C LEU A 5 -17.49 -11.13 1.56
N GLU A 6 -18.49 -11.39 0.73
CA GLU A 6 -18.53 -11.03 -0.70
C GLU A 6 -18.89 -9.56 -0.97
N GLN A 7 -19.26 -8.76 0.04
CA GLN A 7 -19.76 -7.40 -0.19
C GLN A 7 -18.72 -6.28 -0.39
N PHE A 8 -17.41 -6.56 -0.49
CA PHE A 8 -16.41 -5.51 -0.72
C PHE A 8 -15.30 -5.84 -1.70
N GLN A 9 -15.48 -6.80 -2.60
CA GLN A 9 -14.56 -6.92 -3.73
C GLN A 9 -14.85 -5.81 -4.74
N TYR A 10 -14.18 -4.67 -4.54
CA TYR A 10 -14.00 -3.70 -5.59
C TYR A 10 -13.48 -4.44 -6.84
N ASN A 11 -13.98 -4.11 -8.04
CA ASN A 11 -13.66 -4.88 -9.25
C ASN A 11 -12.20 -4.62 -9.70
N TRP A 12 -11.25 -5.24 -9.01
CA TRP A 12 -9.81 -5.13 -9.22
C TRP A 12 -9.35 -5.88 -10.47
N ASN A 13 -10.05 -6.95 -10.85
CA ASN A 13 -9.71 -7.80 -12.00
C ASN A 13 -9.81 -7.04 -13.33
N ASN A 14 -10.64 -6.00 -13.39
CA ASN A 14 -10.76 -5.13 -14.56
C ASN A 14 -9.82 -3.92 -14.52
N LYS A 15 -8.84 -3.90 -13.61
CA LYS A 15 -7.87 -2.81 -13.46
C LYS A 15 -6.46 -3.33 -13.69
N THR A 16 -5.58 -2.44 -14.12
CA THR A 16 -4.17 -2.77 -14.37
C THR A 16 -3.28 -2.26 -13.22
N PRO A 17 -2.22 -2.99 -12.86
CA PRO A 17 -1.22 -2.48 -11.91
C PRO A 17 -0.54 -1.21 -12.42
N GLN A 18 -0.29 -0.26 -11.52
CA GLN A 18 0.56 0.90 -11.74
C GLN A 18 1.88 0.68 -10.99
N LYS A 19 2.96 0.58 -11.77
CA LYS A 19 4.31 0.64 -11.21
C LYS A 19 4.63 2.09 -10.82
N LEU A 20 5.25 2.25 -9.67
CA LEU A 20 5.83 3.51 -9.22
C LEU A 20 7.34 3.31 -9.29
N THR A 21 8.08 4.24 -9.88
CA THR A 21 9.50 4.04 -10.23
C THR A 21 10.45 4.23 -9.06
N ASP A 22 9.98 4.85 -7.97
CA ASP A 22 10.78 5.28 -6.84
C ASP A 22 10.23 4.69 -5.54
N THR A 23 11.16 4.20 -4.72
CA THR A 23 10.90 3.88 -3.32
C THR A 23 11.70 4.83 -2.48
N TYR A 24 11.02 5.54 -1.58
CA TYR A 24 11.68 6.57 -0.79
C TYR A 24 12.09 6.05 0.58
N TYR A 25 11.16 5.40 1.29
CA TYR A 25 11.35 5.13 2.71
C TYR A 25 10.33 4.14 3.26
N ALA A 26 10.72 3.36 4.26
CA ALA A 26 9.82 2.58 5.10
C ALA A 26 10.32 2.49 6.54
N THR A 27 9.39 2.59 7.50
CA THR A 27 9.69 2.57 8.93
C THR A 27 8.67 1.83 9.74
N ILE A 28 9.17 1.16 10.77
CA ILE A 28 8.34 0.61 11.83
C ILE A 28 8.13 1.69 12.89
N ASN A 29 6.87 2.04 13.13
CA ASN A 29 6.49 2.95 14.21
C ASN A 29 6.39 2.22 15.55
N ASN A 30 5.92 0.97 15.50
CA ASN A 30 5.71 0.14 16.68
C ASN A 30 5.83 -1.34 16.32
N MET A 31 6.27 -2.15 17.28
CA MET A 31 6.44 -3.58 17.14
C MET A 31 6.24 -4.27 18.49
N TYR A 32 5.50 -5.37 18.52
CA TYR A 32 5.28 -6.18 19.72
C TYR A 32 4.95 -7.63 19.37
N LEU A 33 5.08 -8.55 20.32
CA LEU A 33 4.61 -9.93 20.17
C LEU A 33 3.16 -10.05 20.59
N ASP A 34 2.34 -10.76 19.81
CA ASP A 34 1.00 -11.14 20.21
C ASP A 34 0.99 -12.37 21.14
N LYS A 35 -0.20 -12.80 21.57
CA LYS A 35 -0.38 -13.97 22.45
C LYS A 35 0.03 -15.31 21.82
N TYR A 36 0.32 -15.33 20.52
CA TYR A 36 0.77 -16.50 19.77
C TYR A 36 2.26 -16.39 19.38
N ASN A 37 2.98 -15.41 19.93
CA ASN A 37 4.36 -15.09 19.58
C ASN A 37 4.56 -14.67 18.12
N ASN A 38 3.50 -14.22 17.44
CA ASN A 38 3.65 -13.53 16.15
C ASN A 38 4.12 -12.10 16.39
N SER A 39 4.94 -11.57 15.48
CA SER A 39 5.33 -10.16 15.53
C SER A 39 4.27 -9.30 14.85
N ILE A 40 3.69 -8.37 15.60
CA ILE A 40 2.79 -7.34 15.06
C ILE A 40 3.60 -6.07 14.82
N ILE A 41 3.50 -5.54 13.60
CA ILE A 41 4.25 -4.37 13.16
C ILE A 41 3.30 -3.29 12.66
N ASP A 42 3.46 -2.07 13.16
CA ASP A 42 2.86 -0.86 12.58
C ASP A 42 3.89 -0.22 11.64
N LEU A 43 3.60 -0.26 10.34
CA LEU A 43 4.50 0.14 9.27
C LEU A 43 4.01 1.43 8.57
N ASN A 44 4.95 2.34 8.31
CA ASN A 44 4.80 3.39 7.30
C ASN A 44 5.69 3.08 6.10
N PHE A 45 5.23 3.41 4.90
CA PHE A 45 6.09 3.40 3.73
C PHE A 45 5.64 4.44 2.69
N ASN A 46 6.60 4.91 1.90
CA ASN A 46 6.38 5.89 0.85
C ASN A 46 6.92 5.40 -0.48
N LEU A 47 6.13 5.62 -1.52
CA LEU A 47 6.44 5.31 -2.91
C LEU A 47 6.17 6.51 -3.77
N GLY A 48 6.87 6.62 -4.90
CA GLY A 48 6.44 7.54 -5.93
C GLY A 48 6.89 7.12 -7.29
N GLY A 49 6.38 7.77 -8.32
CA GLY A 49 6.81 7.47 -9.67
C GLY A 49 6.20 8.35 -10.73
N PHE A 50 6.87 8.36 -11.87
CA PHE A 50 6.34 8.96 -13.08
C PHE A 50 5.16 8.15 -13.61
N ILE A 51 4.14 8.85 -14.08
CA ILE A 51 3.00 8.22 -14.73
C ILE A 51 3.19 8.30 -16.24
N ASP A 52 3.34 7.13 -16.86
CA ASP A 52 3.42 7.03 -18.31
C ASP A 52 2.17 7.64 -18.99
N ASN A 53 2.41 8.35 -20.09
CA ASN A 53 1.36 8.96 -20.89
C ASN A 53 0.38 9.82 -20.08
N TYR A 54 0.85 10.54 -19.03
CA TYR A 54 -0.02 11.34 -18.13
C TYR A 54 -0.99 12.31 -18.81
N LYS A 55 -0.69 12.79 -20.03
CA LYS A 55 -1.56 13.73 -20.77
C LYS A 55 -2.75 13.08 -21.48
N THR A 56 -2.89 11.74 -21.47
CA THR A 56 -4.02 11.11 -22.14
C THR A 56 -5.27 11.18 -21.27
N TYR A 57 -6.33 11.81 -21.80
CA TYR A 57 -7.56 12.00 -21.02
C TYR A 57 -8.29 10.68 -20.75
N LYS A 58 -8.22 9.68 -21.63
CA LYS A 58 -8.90 8.38 -21.45
C LYS A 58 -7.96 7.39 -20.73
N LYS A 59 -7.89 7.47 -19.40
CA LYS A 59 -7.22 6.47 -18.58
C LYS A 59 -8.21 5.68 -17.76
N GLU A 60 -8.04 4.37 -17.80
CA GLU A 60 -8.68 3.46 -16.88
C GLU A 60 -8.08 3.62 -15.48
N GLU A 61 -8.88 3.32 -14.47
CA GLU A 61 -8.38 3.26 -13.10
C GLU A 61 -7.33 2.14 -12.98
N ARG A 62 -6.31 2.41 -12.17
CA ARG A 62 -5.21 1.48 -11.92
C ARG A 62 -5.12 1.20 -10.42
N TYR A 63 -4.20 0.33 -10.03
CA TYR A 63 -3.90 0.13 -8.61
C TYR A 63 -2.42 -0.01 -8.35
N VAL A 64 -1.99 0.42 -7.16
CA VAL A 64 -0.69 0.05 -6.61
C VAL A 64 -0.87 -1.27 -5.88
N GLU A 65 -0.13 -2.29 -6.29
CA GLU A 65 -0.09 -3.59 -5.60
C GLU A 65 0.94 -3.58 -4.48
N ILE A 66 0.64 -4.30 -3.40
CA ILE A 66 1.53 -4.58 -2.27
C ILE A 66 1.58 -6.10 -2.13
N GLU A 67 2.77 -6.68 -2.22
CA GLU A 67 2.98 -8.13 -2.06
C GLU A 67 3.88 -8.35 -0.85
N LEU A 68 3.31 -8.93 0.21
CA LEU A 68 4.01 -9.35 1.41
C LEU A 68 4.64 -10.73 1.20
N PRO A 69 5.80 -10.99 1.82
CA PRO A 69 6.44 -12.30 1.73
C PRO A 69 5.62 -13.37 2.46
N TYR A 70 5.86 -14.64 2.11
CA TYR A 70 5.26 -15.79 2.78
C TYR A 70 5.51 -15.74 4.30
N GLY A 71 4.47 -16.00 5.10
CA GLY A 71 4.49 -15.85 6.57
C GLY A 71 4.14 -14.46 7.08
N VAL A 72 3.88 -13.48 6.18
CA VAL A 72 3.48 -12.12 6.55
C VAL A 72 2.12 -11.77 5.93
N THR A 73 1.21 -11.25 6.75
CA THR A 73 -0.16 -10.91 6.32
C THR A 73 -0.61 -9.57 6.86
N PHE A 74 -1.59 -8.95 6.20
CA PHE A 74 -2.27 -7.78 6.75
C PHE A 74 -3.18 -8.18 7.91
N THR A 75 -3.28 -7.34 8.93
CA THR A 75 -4.25 -7.56 10.02
C THR A 75 -5.68 -7.16 9.64
N GLY A 76 -5.86 -6.57 8.45
CA GLY A 76 -7.15 -6.07 7.96
C GLY A 76 -7.27 -4.55 8.08
N GLU A 77 -7.79 -3.92 7.03
CA GLU A 77 -8.22 -2.52 7.03
C GLU A 77 -9.64 -2.38 6.47
N PRO A 78 -10.37 -1.32 6.85
CA PRO A 78 -11.59 -0.94 6.15
C PRO A 78 -11.32 -0.66 4.67
N SER A 79 -12.29 -0.98 3.80
CA SER A 79 -12.15 -0.79 2.35
C SER A 79 -11.94 0.67 1.93
N LYS A 80 -12.33 1.64 2.78
CA LYS A 80 -11.98 3.05 2.64
C LYS A 80 -11.23 3.50 3.88
N ILE A 81 -10.03 4.00 3.69
CA ILE A 81 -9.20 4.56 4.76
C ILE A 81 -9.15 6.09 4.69
N ASN A 82 -8.99 6.73 5.85
CA ASN A 82 -8.90 8.17 5.95
C ASN A 82 -7.50 8.69 5.55
N SER A 83 -7.37 10.01 5.42
CA SER A 83 -6.10 10.67 5.04
C SER A 83 -4.98 10.55 6.07
N ASN A 84 -5.26 10.15 7.31
CA ASN A 84 -4.22 9.89 8.30
C ASN A 84 -3.52 8.56 8.05
N LYS A 85 -4.16 7.62 7.34
CA LYS A 85 -3.57 6.34 6.93
C LYS A 85 -3.00 6.36 5.51
N LEU A 86 -3.55 7.15 4.60
CA LEU A 86 -3.05 7.25 3.23
C LEU A 86 -3.10 8.68 2.72
N LYS A 87 -1.95 9.21 2.30
CA LYS A 87 -1.84 10.48 1.57
C LYS A 87 -1.30 10.22 0.18
N LEU A 88 -1.94 10.86 -0.80
CA LEU A 88 -1.50 10.85 -2.19
C LEU A 88 -1.35 12.27 -2.68
N TYR A 89 -0.13 12.57 -3.09
CA TYR A 89 0.26 13.82 -3.71
C TYR A 89 0.53 13.56 -5.18
N TYR A 90 0.21 14.55 -6.00
CA TYR A 90 0.44 14.49 -7.43
C TYR A 90 1.06 15.79 -7.89
N TYR A 91 1.83 15.73 -8.98
CA TYR A 91 2.60 16.87 -9.46
C TYR A 91 2.39 17.05 -10.96
N VAL A 92 2.26 18.30 -11.36
CA VAL A 92 2.20 18.70 -12.77
C VAL A 92 3.63 18.98 -13.24
N LYS A 93 3.96 18.58 -14.47
CA LYS A 93 5.27 18.87 -15.07
C LYS A 93 5.51 20.39 -15.12
N GLY A 94 6.64 20.85 -14.59
CA GLY A 94 7.05 22.27 -14.59
C GLY A 94 6.56 23.11 -13.40
N TYR A 95 5.62 22.62 -12.58
CA TYR A 95 5.14 23.30 -11.39
C TYR A 95 5.10 22.31 -10.21
N ILE A 96 6.16 22.29 -9.40
CA ILE A 96 6.30 21.45 -8.20
C ILE A 96 5.41 21.99 -7.04
N ARG A 97 4.24 22.57 -7.33
CA ARG A 97 3.47 23.30 -6.29
C ARG A 97 1.96 23.10 -6.22
N ASN A 98 1.33 22.42 -7.18
CA ASN A 98 -0.09 22.07 -7.06
C ASN A 98 -0.23 20.59 -6.70
N ALA A 99 0.11 20.24 -5.47
CA ALA A 99 -0.26 18.94 -4.93
C ALA A 99 -1.65 19.05 -4.30
N GLY A 100 -2.60 18.26 -4.80
CA GLY A 100 -3.87 18.04 -4.11
C GLY A 100 -3.91 16.66 -3.47
N TYR A 101 -4.88 16.49 -2.58
CA TYR A 101 -5.07 15.25 -1.82
C TYR A 101 -6.27 14.48 -2.34
N PHE A 102 -6.12 13.16 -2.45
CA PHE A 102 -7.27 12.27 -2.56
C PHE A 102 -7.62 11.75 -1.16
N TYR A 103 -8.85 12.02 -0.72
CA TYR A 103 -9.42 11.49 0.51
C TYR A 103 -10.26 10.25 0.21
N ASN A 104 -10.43 9.36 1.19
CA ASN A 104 -11.33 8.20 1.11
C ASN A 104 -11.07 7.31 -0.11
N ILE A 105 -9.82 6.87 -0.25
CA ILE A 105 -9.41 5.99 -1.33
C ILE A 105 -9.75 4.56 -0.98
N THR A 106 -10.20 3.83 -1.99
CA THR A 106 -10.46 2.40 -1.87
C THR A 106 -9.13 1.65 -1.72
N VAL A 107 -9.00 0.91 -0.64
CA VAL A 107 -7.90 -0.03 -0.40
C VAL A 107 -8.46 -1.43 -0.17
N ASP A 108 -7.66 -2.43 -0.52
CA ASP A 108 -7.97 -3.84 -0.33
C ASP A 108 -6.80 -4.46 0.42
N LEU A 109 -6.84 -4.39 1.76
CA LEU A 109 -5.84 -4.94 2.68
C LEU A 109 -6.53 -5.94 3.60
N LEU A 110 -7.07 -7.02 3.03
CA LEU A 110 -7.88 -8.00 3.76
C LEU A 110 -7.07 -8.70 4.84
N LYS A 111 -7.72 -8.95 5.98
CA LYS A 111 -7.13 -9.69 7.09
C LYS A 111 -6.67 -11.08 6.61
N GLY A 112 -5.43 -11.44 6.92
CA GLY A 112 -4.84 -12.73 6.54
C GLY A 112 -4.37 -12.81 5.08
N SER A 113 -4.60 -11.77 4.27
CA SER A 113 -4.02 -11.69 2.92
C SER A 113 -2.56 -11.30 2.98
N ASN A 114 -1.75 -11.84 2.07
CA ASN A 114 -0.39 -11.36 1.79
C ASN A 114 -0.37 -10.33 0.64
N THR A 115 -1.50 -10.10 -0.03
CA THR A 115 -1.61 -9.17 -1.16
C THR A 115 -2.54 -8.02 -0.79
N GLY A 116 -2.11 -6.82 -1.14
CA GLY A 116 -2.80 -5.57 -0.86
C GLY A 116 -2.93 -4.72 -2.12
N ARG A 117 -3.99 -3.91 -2.23
CA ARG A 117 -4.18 -2.99 -3.37
C ARG A 117 -4.64 -1.62 -2.93
N ILE A 118 -4.12 -0.58 -3.58
CA ILE A 118 -4.55 0.81 -3.40
C ILE A 118 -5.04 1.35 -4.73
N LEU A 119 -6.28 1.80 -4.79
CA LEU A 119 -6.87 2.33 -6.01
C LEU A 119 -6.24 3.67 -6.41
N LEU A 120 -5.85 3.78 -7.68
CA LEU A 120 -5.52 5.04 -8.34
C LEU A 120 -6.65 5.42 -9.30
N ARG A 121 -7.43 6.43 -8.90
CA ARG A 121 -8.50 6.99 -9.75
C ARG A 121 -7.91 7.67 -10.97
N ARG A 122 -8.66 7.70 -12.08
CA ARG A 122 -8.30 8.39 -13.32
C ARG A 122 -7.72 9.79 -13.11
N ALA A 123 -8.31 10.57 -12.21
CA ALA A 123 -7.84 11.92 -11.90
C ALA A 123 -6.38 11.94 -11.41
N ALA A 124 -5.95 10.97 -10.58
CA ALA A 124 -4.57 10.87 -10.09
C ALA A 124 -3.59 10.51 -11.21
N LEU A 125 -4.04 9.72 -12.19
CA LEU A 125 -3.21 9.22 -13.30
C LEU A 125 -2.98 10.25 -14.43
N ASN A 126 -3.65 11.39 -14.36
CA ASN A 126 -3.47 12.50 -15.31
C ASN A 126 -2.29 13.42 -14.94
N TYR A 127 -1.61 13.13 -13.83
CA TYR A 127 -0.48 13.92 -13.33
C TYR A 127 0.86 13.29 -13.71
N TYR A 128 1.87 14.13 -13.87
CA TYR A 128 3.20 13.73 -14.32
C TYR A 128 3.89 12.80 -13.33
N TYR A 129 3.73 13.07 -12.04
CA TYR A 129 4.33 12.32 -10.95
C TYR A 129 3.32 12.11 -9.82
N LEU A 130 3.40 10.98 -9.14
CA LEU A 130 2.57 10.63 -7.99
C LEU A 130 3.46 10.21 -6.82
N HIS A 131 3.17 10.70 -5.62
CA HIS A 131 3.78 10.28 -4.37
C HIS A 131 2.71 9.76 -3.43
N LEU A 132 2.87 8.53 -2.97
CA LEU A 132 1.99 7.80 -2.08
C LEU A 132 2.68 7.61 -0.73
N TYR A 133 2.01 8.00 0.35
CA TYR A 133 2.46 7.84 1.73
C TYR A 133 1.43 6.99 2.47
N MET A 134 1.80 5.77 2.84
CA MET A 134 1.00 4.92 3.69
C MET A 134 1.50 4.98 5.12
N HIS A 135 0.55 5.11 6.05
CA HIS A 135 0.81 5.24 7.47
C HIS A 135 0.03 4.21 8.28
N ASN A 136 0.69 3.66 9.29
CA ASN A 136 0.12 2.75 10.29
C ASN A 136 -0.59 1.54 9.65
N ILE A 137 0.04 0.95 8.63
CA ILE A 137 -0.38 -0.35 8.11
C ILE A 137 0.06 -1.39 9.14
N LYS A 138 -0.90 -2.18 9.61
CA LYS A 138 -0.65 -3.24 10.56
C LYS A 138 -0.39 -4.57 9.85
N LEU A 139 0.74 -5.17 10.15
CA LEU A 139 1.16 -6.47 9.63
C LEU A 139 1.27 -7.48 10.77
N ASN A 140 0.90 -8.72 10.47
CA ASN A 140 1.17 -9.88 11.31
C ASN A 140 2.28 -10.72 10.65
N ILE A 141 3.35 -10.97 11.37
CA ILE A 141 4.45 -11.85 10.97
C ILE A 141 4.38 -13.12 11.82
N ASP A 142 4.07 -14.24 11.16
CA ASP A 142 4.20 -15.56 11.78
C ASP A 142 5.70 -15.87 11.94
N THR A 143 6.18 -15.88 13.17
CA THR A 143 7.61 -16.03 13.50
C THR A 143 8.10 -17.46 13.30
N ASN A 144 7.20 -18.44 13.22
CA ASN A 144 7.54 -19.84 12.91
C ASN A 144 7.77 -20.05 11.41
N ILE A 145 7.08 -19.27 10.57
CA ILE A 145 7.18 -19.34 9.11
C ILE A 145 8.21 -18.34 8.58
N TYR A 146 8.17 -17.10 9.07
CA TYR A 146 9.03 -16.01 8.60
C TYR A 146 10.38 -16.02 9.30
N ILE A 147 11.31 -16.79 8.73
CA ILE A 147 12.63 -17.00 9.33
C ILE A 147 13.59 -15.81 9.20
N LYS A 148 13.32 -14.82 8.36
CA LYS A 148 14.23 -13.66 8.17
C LYS A 148 14.16 -12.71 9.37
N ASN A 149 15.26 -12.00 9.62
CA ASN A 149 15.35 -11.02 10.71
C ASN A 149 14.89 -9.62 10.30
N TYR A 150 14.76 -9.35 9.02
CA TYR A 150 14.38 -8.05 8.47
C TYR A 150 13.24 -8.24 7.47
N LEU A 151 12.29 -7.32 7.49
CA LEU A 151 11.15 -7.36 6.58
C LEU A 151 11.54 -6.76 5.23
N THR A 152 11.24 -7.48 4.16
CA THR A 152 11.31 -6.98 2.79
C THR A 152 10.05 -7.43 2.06
N PHE A 153 9.41 -6.52 1.35
CA PHE A 153 8.18 -6.77 0.61
C PHE A 153 8.17 -5.95 -0.68
N LYS A 154 7.25 -6.24 -1.60
CA LYS A 154 7.10 -5.45 -2.81
C LYS A 154 5.92 -4.49 -2.69
N ALA A 155 6.07 -3.28 -3.21
CA ALA A 155 4.94 -2.39 -3.41
C ALA A 155 5.17 -1.48 -4.61
N GLY A 156 4.14 -1.29 -5.43
CA GLY A 156 4.22 -0.52 -6.67
C GLY A 156 5.28 -1.03 -7.65
N GLY A 157 5.61 -2.32 -7.61
CA GLY A 157 6.65 -2.93 -8.45
C GLY A 157 8.08 -2.77 -7.93
N ASN A 158 8.31 -2.15 -6.78
CA ASN A 158 9.63 -2.03 -6.14
C ASN A 158 9.74 -2.90 -4.90
N TYR A 159 10.97 -3.25 -4.53
CA TYR A 159 11.27 -3.82 -3.21
C TYR A 159 11.42 -2.73 -2.17
N ILE A 160 10.69 -2.87 -1.08
CA ILE A 160 10.79 -2.04 0.12
C ILE A 160 11.56 -2.82 1.17
N TYR A 161 12.64 -2.21 1.68
CA TYR A 161 13.52 -2.78 2.70
C TYR A 161 13.32 -2.05 4.03
N ILE A 162 13.16 -2.81 5.10
CA ILE A 162 13.04 -2.28 6.46
C ILE A 162 14.25 -2.75 7.27
N ASN A 163 15.06 -1.80 7.72
CA ASN A 163 16.32 -2.08 8.41
C ASN A 163 16.16 -2.31 9.92
N ASN A 164 14.93 -2.35 10.42
CA ASN A 164 14.64 -2.72 11.80
C ASN A 164 14.55 -4.24 11.93
N LYS A 165 15.22 -4.80 12.93
CA LYS A 165 15.13 -6.22 13.25
C LYS A 165 13.71 -6.55 13.73
N ILE A 166 13.11 -7.59 13.17
CA ILE A 166 11.82 -8.13 13.60
C ILE A 166 11.99 -8.81 14.96
N LEU A 167 11.07 -8.52 15.87
CA LEU A 167 10.95 -9.16 17.17
C LEU A 167 10.43 -10.58 16.98
N LYS A 168 11.09 -11.54 17.60
CA LYS A 168 10.75 -12.96 17.55
C LYS A 168 10.70 -13.50 18.96
#